data_AF-A0A1X7V942-F1
#
_entry.id   AF-A0A1X7V942-F1
#
_cell.length_a   1.000
_cell.length_b   1.000
_cell.length_c   1.000
_cell.angle_alpha   90.00
_cell.angle_beta   90.00
_cell.angle_gamma   90.00
#
_symmetry.space_group_name_H-M   'P 1'
#
loop_
_entity.id
_entity.type
_entity.pdbx_description
1 polymer ?
#
loop_
_entity_poly.entity_id
_entity_poly.type
_entity_poly.pdbx_seq_one_letter_code
_entity_poly.pdbx_strand_id
1 'polypeptide(L)'
;GPFLISCDLASGLFLAVDPETHAVKATTEVTQATHFQIIPSNDKYNEFYITYHKEIGRVIQKRRDSIFHSTEPLSTVALYLDAPVSVRGRNNGPLYMSDTVSDESSRFVLHSRIIHNKVSPVSISTWTSGTEMFYINCSRRKRKINGYLAVKRVRERGTNEDTYITACVSSRKYHDSSNVHMLFQLVRSCEKFEEKKDTDTEQ
;
A
#
# COMPACT_ATOMS: atom_id res chain seq x y z
N GLY A 1 2.39 8.04 -12.78
CA GLY A 1 1.89 6.80 -13.39
C GLY A 1 1.53 5.81 -12.30
N PRO A 2 0.91 4.67 -12.64
CA PRO A 2 0.63 3.59 -11.68
C PRO A 2 1.93 2.90 -11.24
N PHE A 3 1.97 2.44 -9.98
CA PHE A 3 3.08 1.73 -9.39
C PHE A 3 2.60 0.51 -8.60
N LEU A 4 3.45 -0.51 -8.52
CA LEU A 4 3.33 -1.55 -7.51
C LEU A 4 4.09 -1.10 -6.26
N ILE A 5 3.55 -1.45 -5.09
CA ILE A 5 4.22 -1.24 -3.81
C ILE A 5 4.74 -2.60 -3.35
N SER A 6 6.06 -2.79 -3.43
CA SER A 6 6.72 -3.97 -2.89
C SER A 6 7.14 -3.73 -1.44
N CYS A 7 7.02 -4.77 -0.62
CA CYS A 7 7.48 -4.82 0.77
C CYS A 7 8.60 -5.85 0.86
N ASP A 8 9.84 -5.43 1.10
CA ASP A 8 11.04 -6.30 1.18
C ASP A 8 11.24 -7.22 -0.04
N LEU A 9 12.18 -6.89 -0.93
CA LEU A 9 12.51 -7.62 -2.17
C LEU A 9 12.90 -9.05 -1.86
N ALA A 10 13.59 -9.28 -0.74
CA ALA A 10 13.97 -10.63 -0.32
C ALA A 10 12.75 -11.51 -0.03
N SER A 11 11.63 -10.90 0.39
CA SER A 11 10.37 -11.60 0.65
C SER A 11 9.47 -11.72 -0.58
N GLY A 12 9.72 -10.92 -1.63
CA GLY A 12 8.94 -10.94 -2.87
C GLY A 12 7.47 -10.55 -2.70
N LEU A 13 7.14 -9.78 -1.67
CA LEU A 13 5.75 -9.40 -1.37
C LEU A 13 5.34 -8.09 -2.04
N PHE A 14 4.12 -8.07 -2.56
CA PHE A 14 3.49 -6.92 -3.19
C PHE A 14 2.13 -6.65 -2.57
N LEU A 15 1.77 -5.38 -2.39
CA LEU A 15 0.44 -5.03 -1.91
C LEU A 15 -0.63 -5.35 -2.97
N ALA A 16 -1.73 -5.95 -2.50
CA ALA A 16 -2.88 -6.32 -3.30
C ALA A 16 -4.18 -5.90 -2.59
N VAL A 17 -5.13 -5.37 -3.35
CA VAL A 17 -6.47 -5.01 -2.90
C VAL A 17 -7.42 -6.13 -3.29
N ASP A 18 -8.10 -6.69 -2.30
CA ASP A 18 -9.20 -7.61 -2.52
C ASP A 18 -10.37 -6.85 -3.18
N PRO A 19 -10.81 -7.20 -4.39
CA PRO A 19 -11.80 -6.42 -5.15
C PRO A 19 -13.21 -6.48 -4.53
N GLU A 20 -13.50 -7.49 -3.72
CA GLU A 20 -14.79 -7.68 -3.07
C GLU A 20 -14.85 -6.98 -1.71
N THR A 21 -13.82 -7.17 -0.89
CA THR A 21 -13.80 -6.65 0.49
C THR A 21 -13.07 -5.32 0.62
N HIS A 22 -12.33 -4.92 -0.41
CA HIS A 22 -11.41 -3.78 -0.41
C HIS A 22 -10.30 -3.86 0.67
N ALA A 23 -10.10 -5.04 1.26
CA ALA A 23 -9.02 -5.29 2.20
C ALA A 23 -7.67 -5.27 1.47
N VAL A 24 -6.66 -4.66 2.09
CA VAL A 24 -5.31 -4.59 1.54
C VAL A 24 -4.44 -5.67 2.19
N LYS A 25 -4.02 -6.63 1.38
CA LYS A 25 -3.20 -7.78 1.74
C LYS A 25 -1.84 -7.66 1.03
N ALA A 26 -0.95 -8.61 1.27
CA ALA A 26 0.23 -8.81 0.43
C ALA A 26 0.20 -10.19 -0.24
N THR A 27 0.72 -10.24 -1.46
CA THR A 27 0.81 -11.44 -2.29
C THR A 27 2.24 -11.59 -2.80
N THR A 28 2.69 -12.83 -3.00
CA THR A 28 3.94 -13.15 -3.69
C THR A 28 3.76 -13.17 -5.21
N GLU A 29 2.52 -13.18 -5.71
CA GLU A 29 2.21 -13.22 -7.13
C GLU A 29 2.09 -11.80 -7.70
N VAL A 30 3.06 -11.40 -8.52
CA VAL A 30 3.09 -10.07 -9.17
C VAL A 30 1.83 -9.82 -10.02
N THR A 31 1.28 -10.85 -10.65
CA THR A 31 0.05 -10.78 -11.45
C THR A 31 -1.19 -10.45 -10.64
N GLN A 32 -1.17 -10.74 -9.33
CA GLN A 32 -2.24 -10.39 -8.39
C GLN A 32 -1.97 -9.08 -7.64
N ALA A 33 -0.79 -8.47 -7.82
CA ALA A 33 -0.44 -7.21 -7.19
C ALA A 33 -1.29 -6.07 -7.75
N THR A 34 -1.67 -5.14 -6.88
CA THR A 34 -2.50 -4.00 -7.29
C THR A 34 -1.65 -2.81 -7.71
N HIS A 35 -2.04 -2.20 -8.82
CA HIS A 35 -1.51 -0.91 -9.23
C HIS A 35 -2.13 0.21 -8.41
N PHE A 36 -1.29 0.89 -7.63
CA PHE A 36 -1.66 2.08 -6.88
C PHE A 36 -1.26 3.34 -7.64
N GLN A 37 -1.96 4.42 -7.37
CA GLN A 37 -1.50 5.78 -7.66
C GLN A 37 -1.14 6.47 -6.34
N ILE A 38 -0.26 7.48 -6.44
CA ILE A 38 0.10 8.28 -5.28
C ILE A 38 -0.21 9.74 -5.58
N ILE A 39 -1.01 10.34 -4.70
CA ILE A 39 -1.44 11.73 -4.81
C ILE A 39 -0.71 12.54 -3.73
N PRO A 40 0.22 13.44 -4.10
CA PRO A 40 0.84 14.35 -3.14
C PRO A 40 -0.22 15.20 -2.43
N SER A 41 -0.07 15.41 -1.13
CA SER A 41 -0.87 16.39 -0.41
C SER A 41 -0.31 17.79 -0.67
N ASN A 42 -1.19 18.80 -0.70
CA ASN A 42 -0.80 20.21 -0.79
C ASN A 42 -0.14 20.76 0.48
N ASP A 43 0.06 19.92 1.51
CA ASP A 43 0.63 20.31 2.79
C ASP A 43 2.17 20.40 2.77
N LYS A 44 2.72 21.25 3.63
CA LYS A 44 4.16 21.54 3.75
C LYS A 44 5.03 20.39 4.30
N TYR A 45 4.49 19.17 4.47
CA TYR A 45 5.13 18.08 5.24
C TYR A 45 5.47 16.82 4.43
N ASN A 46 5.57 16.91 3.11
CA ASN A 46 5.82 15.75 2.23
C ASN A 46 4.79 14.62 2.43
N GLU A 47 3.55 14.98 2.76
CA GLU A 47 2.44 14.04 2.93
C GLU A 47 1.88 13.60 1.57
N PHE A 48 1.34 12.40 1.49
CA PHE A 48 0.67 11.88 0.30
C PHE A 48 -0.45 10.88 0.65
N TYR A 49 -1.27 10.57 -0.35
CA TYR A 49 -2.30 9.53 -0.30
C TYR A 49 -1.96 8.39 -1.25
N ILE A 50 -2.22 7.16 -0.84
CA ILE A 50 -2.13 5.97 -1.69
C ILE A 50 -3.53 5.64 -2.18
N THR A 51 -3.73 5.58 -3.49
CA THR A 51 -5.05 5.36 -4.09
C THR A 51 -5.09 4.14 -4.99
N TYR A 52 -6.27 3.52 -5.06
CA TYR A 52 -6.63 2.43 -5.93
C TYR A 52 -7.82 2.85 -6.79
N HIS A 53 -7.73 2.70 -8.10
CA HIS A 53 -8.79 3.08 -9.03
C HIS A 53 -9.63 1.85 -9.38
N LYS A 54 -10.91 1.85 -8.98
CA LYS A 54 -11.87 0.80 -9.30
C LYS A 54 -12.69 1.18 -10.51
N GLU A 55 -12.83 0.29 -11.49
CA GLU A 55 -13.76 0.48 -12.61
C GLU A 55 -15.23 0.45 -12.13
N ILE A 56 -16.02 1.43 -12.55
CA ILE A 56 -17.45 1.57 -12.21
C ILE A 56 -18.31 0.50 -12.95
N GLY A 57 -17.71 -0.31 -13.82
CA GLY A 57 -18.42 -1.14 -14.81
C GLY A 57 -18.87 -2.55 -14.41
N ARG A 58 -18.57 -3.08 -13.21
CA ARG A 58 -19.00 -4.45 -12.84
C ARG A 58 -19.43 -4.60 -11.38
N VAL A 59 -20.76 -4.73 -11.23
CA VAL A 59 -21.51 -5.54 -10.25
C VAL A 59 -22.21 -4.84 -9.06
N ILE A 60 -23.55 -4.91 -9.13
CA ILE A 60 -24.56 -5.29 -8.11
C ILE A 60 -24.27 -4.90 -6.64
N GLN A 61 -24.83 -3.74 -6.27
CA GLN A 61 -25.64 -3.45 -5.08
C GLN A 61 -25.12 -3.68 -3.63
N LYS A 62 -25.45 -2.65 -2.82
CA LYS A 62 -25.70 -2.62 -1.36
C LYS A 62 -24.50 -2.44 -0.42
N ARG A 63 -24.07 -1.19 -0.29
CA ARG A 63 -24.04 -0.47 1.00
C ARG A 63 -24.03 1.03 0.74
N ARG A 64 -25.05 1.71 1.30
CA ARG A 64 -25.28 3.15 1.46
C ARG A 64 -24.50 4.09 0.52
N ASP A 65 -25.21 4.57 -0.49
CA ASP A 65 -25.04 5.85 -1.17
C ASP A 65 -23.58 6.24 -1.49
N SER A 66 -22.97 5.56 -2.47
CA SER A 66 -21.89 6.20 -3.22
C SER A 66 -22.51 7.31 -4.07
N ILE A 67 -22.17 8.56 -3.79
CA ILE A 67 -22.66 9.77 -4.48
C ILE A 67 -22.18 9.84 -5.95
N PHE A 68 -21.38 8.86 -6.40
CA PHE A 68 -20.79 8.84 -7.73
C PHE A 68 -21.70 8.16 -8.76
N HIS A 69 -22.71 8.89 -9.24
CA HIS A 69 -23.34 8.60 -10.51
C HIS A 69 -22.47 9.20 -11.63
N SER A 70 -21.60 8.40 -12.25
CA SER A 70 -21.02 8.74 -13.55
C SER A 70 -21.79 8.00 -14.64
N THR A 71 -22.24 8.74 -15.65
CA THR A 71 -22.92 8.21 -16.84
C THR A 71 -21.94 7.69 -17.90
N GLU A 72 -20.63 7.73 -17.64
CA GLU A 72 -19.62 7.30 -18.60
C GLU A 72 -19.22 5.82 -18.41
N PRO A 73 -19.39 4.96 -19.43
CA PRO A 73 -18.85 3.62 -19.41
C PRO A 73 -17.32 3.68 -19.27
N LEU A 74 -16.74 2.78 -18.46
CA LEU A 74 -15.31 2.74 -18.10
C LEU A 74 -14.83 3.85 -17.16
N SER A 75 -15.72 4.64 -16.56
CA SER A 75 -15.32 5.57 -15.50
C SER A 75 -14.70 4.81 -14.30
N THR A 76 -13.70 5.40 -13.65
CA THR A 76 -13.06 4.83 -12.45
C THR A 76 -13.31 5.72 -11.23
N VAL A 77 -13.48 5.11 -10.05
CA VAL A 77 -13.49 5.83 -8.76
C VAL A 77 -12.16 5.61 -8.07
N ALA A 78 -11.57 6.69 -7.57
CA ALA A 78 -10.43 6.63 -6.68
C ALA A 78 -10.90 6.26 -5.26
N LEU A 79 -10.43 5.13 -4.77
CA LEU A 79 -10.48 4.75 -3.36
C LEU A 79 -9.12 5.04 -2.72
N TYR A 80 -9.12 5.42 -1.46
CA TYR A 80 -7.95 5.84 -0.70
C TYR A 80 -7.64 4.81 0.38
N LEU A 81 -6.35 4.53 0.60
CA LEU A 81 -5.93 3.64 1.67
C LEU A 81 -6.23 4.28 3.03
N ASP A 82 -7.17 3.69 3.76
CA ASP A 82 -7.57 4.14 5.10
C ASP A 82 -6.78 3.38 6.17
N ALA A 83 -6.05 4.14 7.00
CA ALA A 83 -5.18 3.60 8.03
C ALA A 83 -5.49 4.21 9.41
N PRO A 84 -6.70 4.04 9.95
CA PRO A 84 -7.08 4.60 11.24
C PRO A 84 -6.21 4.03 12.36
N VAL A 85 -5.40 4.88 13.01
CA VAL A 85 -4.55 4.46 14.13
C VAL A 85 -5.16 4.83 15.48
N SER A 86 -5.05 3.91 16.44
CA SER A 86 -5.37 4.14 17.84
C SER A 86 -4.48 5.22 18.46
N VAL A 87 -4.81 5.66 19.69
CA VAL A 87 -3.99 6.61 20.47
C VAL A 87 -2.55 6.08 20.71
N ARG A 88 -2.35 4.76 20.59
CA ARG A 88 -1.02 4.14 20.69
C ARG A 88 -0.29 4.02 19.34
N GLY A 89 -0.85 4.58 18.27
CA GLY A 89 -0.26 4.50 16.92
C GLY A 89 -0.38 3.12 16.29
N ARG A 90 -1.41 2.34 16.66
CA ARG A 90 -1.60 0.96 16.17
C ARG A 90 -2.93 0.74 15.47
N ASN A 91 -2.92 -0.09 14.44
CA ASN A 91 -4.05 -0.73 13.78
C ASN A 91 -3.64 -2.17 13.46
N ASN A 92 -4.37 -3.18 13.94
CA ASN A 92 -3.98 -4.58 13.79
C ASN A 92 -4.25 -5.15 12.39
N GLY A 93 -4.89 -4.38 11.51
CA GLY A 93 -5.16 -4.79 10.14
C GLY A 93 -6.36 -5.73 9.97
N PRO A 94 -6.68 -6.10 8.71
CA PRO A 94 -6.12 -5.51 7.49
C PRO A 94 -6.49 -4.03 7.36
N LEU A 95 -5.70 -3.25 6.62
CA LEU A 95 -6.13 -1.91 6.18
C LEU A 95 -7.09 -2.05 5.00
N TYR A 96 -7.85 -1.00 4.70
CA TYR A 96 -8.90 -1.05 3.68
C TYR A 96 -8.82 0.13 2.72
N MET A 97 -9.27 -0.07 1.49
CA MET A 97 -9.56 0.99 0.53
C MET A 97 -10.96 1.56 0.78
N SER A 98 -11.04 2.88 0.91
CA SER A 98 -12.27 3.60 1.25
C SER A 98 -12.49 4.78 0.30
N ASP A 99 -13.74 5.09 -0.01
CA ASP A 99 -14.12 6.28 -0.79
C ASP A 99 -13.84 7.59 -0.04
N THR A 100 -13.80 7.48 1.29
CA THR A 100 -13.54 8.56 2.22
C THR A 100 -12.51 8.10 3.24
N VAL A 101 -11.49 8.93 3.45
CA VAL A 101 -10.50 8.71 4.49
C VAL A 101 -10.65 9.73 5.60
N SER A 102 -10.38 9.33 6.84
CA SER A 102 -10.38 10.27 7.95
C SER A 102 -9.24 11.28 7.80
N ASP A 103 -9.58 12.57 7.86
CA ASP A 103 -8.62 13.68 8.03
C ASP A 103 -7.66 13.47 9.20
N GLU A 104 -8.06 12.62 10.15
CA GLU A 104 -7.30 12.31 11.34
C GLU A 104 -6.44 11.05 11.24
N SER A 105 -6.28 10.35 10.12
CA SER A 105 -5.44 9.13 10.11
C SER A 105 -4.76 8.67 8.83
N SER A 106 -5.18 9.13 7.66
CA SER A 106 -4.84 8.40 6.41
C SER A 106 -3.92 9.19 5.48
N ARG A 107 -3.05 10.00 6.09
CA ARG A 107 -1.95 10.68 5.40
C ARG A 107 -0.67 9.91 5.62
N PHE A 108 0.02 9.63 4.53
CA PHE A 108 1.25 8.88 4.55
C PHE A 108 2.45 9.81 4.40
N VAL A 109 3.53 9.48 5.09
CA VAL A 109 4.79 10.21 5.08
C VAL A 109 5.92 9.21 4.85
N LEU A 110 6.80 9.54 3.91
CA LEU A 110 7.95 8.72 3.58
C LEU A 110 9.15 9.10 4.43
N HIS A 111 9.86 8.11 4.94
CA HIS A 111 11.13 8.29 5.64
C HIS A 111 12.22 7.44 4.98
N SER A 112 13.42 8.01 4.82
CA SER A 112 14.60 7.27 4.38
C SER A 112 15.21 6.44 5.53
N ARG A 113 15.66 5.23 5.21
CA ARG A 113 16.55 4.38 6.02
C ARG A 113 18.00 4.86 5.90
N ILE A 114 18.35 5.49 4.78
CA ILE A 114 19.72 5.83 4.40
C ILE A 114 20.09 7.27 4.83
N ILE A 115 21.10 7.28 5.71
CA ILE A 115 22.01 8.30 6.24
C ILE A 115 21.56 9.23 7.39
N HIS A 116 22.23 9.00 8.53
CA HIS A 116 22.36 9.78 9.76
C HIS A 116 21.18 9.72 10.73
N ASN A 117 21.48 9.86 12.03
CA ASN A 117 20.62 9.70 13.21
C ASN A 117 19.32 10.55 13.24
N LYS A 118 18.92 11.20 12.14
CA LYS A 118 17.71 12.01 12.01
C LYS A 118 16.67 11.28 11.17
N VAL A 119 15.62 10.85 11.87
CA VAL A 119 14.38 10.33 11.26
C VAL A 119 13.56 11.53 10.76
N SER A 120 13.84 12.00 9.55
CA SER A 120 13.12 13.12 8.93
C SER A 120 12.27 12.64 7.75
N PRO A 121 11.06 13.21 7.54
CA PRO A 121 10.30 13.02 6.31
C PRO A 121 11.14 13.41 5.08
N VAL A 122 11.05 12.63 4.01
CA VAL A 122 11.67 12.95 2.72
C VAL A 122 10.60 13.16 1.66
N SER A 123 10.95 13.87 0.58
CA SER A 123 10.02 14.06 -0.54
C SER A 123 9.70 12.72 -1.21
N ILE A 124 8.46 12.57 -1.68
CA ILE A 124 8.00 11.39 -2.43
C ILE A 124 8.84 11.10 -3.68
N SER A 125 9.42 12.14 -4.32
CA SER A 125 10.29 11.97 -5.47
C SER A 125 11.47 11.05 -5.17
N THR A 126 11.95 11.02 -3.93
CA THR A 126 13.02 10.14 -3.46
C THR A 126 12.62 8.65 -3.52
N TRP A 127 11.35 8.32 -3.29
CA TRP A 127 10.84 6.94 -3.31
C TRP A 127 10.90 6.29 -4.69
N THR A 128 10.82 7.10 -5.74
CA THR A 128 10.73 6.63 -7.13
C THR A 128 12.05 6.06 -7.68
N SER A 129 13.10 6.03 -6.85
CA SER A 129 14.44 5.55 -7.19
C SER A 129 14.59 4.02 -7.24
N GLY A 130 13.53 3.24 -7.01
CA GLY A 130 13.55 1.78 -7.24
C GLY A 130 14.47 1.01 -6.28
N THR A 131 14.63 1.50 -5.05
CA THR A 131 15.48 0.89 -4.02
C THR A 131 14.74 0.74 -2.69
N GLU A 132 15.02 -0.33 -1.95
CA GLU A 132 14.41 -0.65 -0.65
C GLU A 132 15.01 0.11 0.53
N MET A 133 14.83 1.42 0.49
CA MET A 133 15.51 2.31 1.41
C MET A 133 14.51 3.19 2.15
N PHE A 134 13.22 2.94 2.02
CA PHE A 134 12.18 3.80 2.57
C PHE A 134 11.19 3.04 3.41
N TYR A 135 10.55 3.78 4.31
CA TYR A 135 9.50 3.25 5.13
C TYR A 135 8.37 4.27 5.29
N ILE A 136 7.14 3.77 5.38
CA ILE A 136 5.93 4.60 5.30
C ILE A 136 5.31 4.74 6.69
N ASN A 137 5.17 5.96 7.17
CA ASN A 137 4.37 6.27 8.35
C ASN A 137 2.97 6.71 7.91
N CYS A 138 1.95 6.33 8.68
CA CYS A 138 0.61 6.93 8.65
C CYS A 138 0.46 7.86 9.87
N SER A 139 -0.22 9.00 9.73
CA SER A 139 -0.26 10.00 10.79
C SER A 139 -1.68 10.46 11.13
N ARG A 140 -1.88 10.81 12.41
CA ARG A 140 -3.03 11.62 12.83
C ARG A 140 -2.64 13.09 12.93
N ARG A 141 -3.40 13.97 12.26
CA ARG A 141 -3.14 15.42 12.31
C ARG A 141 -3.39 16.03 13.70
N LYS A 142 -4.49 15.66 14.36
CA LYS A 142 -4.90 16.27 15.64
C LYS A 142 -4.02 15.86 16.82
N ARG A 143 -3.34 14.69 16.74
CA ARG A 143 -2.39 14.21 17.75
C ARG A 143 -1.23 13.61 16.98
N LYS A 144 -0.02 14.17 17.10
CA LYS A 144 1.21 13.72 16.41
C LYS A 144 1.61 12.28 16.80
N ILE A 145 0.78 11.33 16.41
CA ILE A 145 0.91 9.90 16.66
C ILE A 145 1.08 9.32 15.27
N ASN A 146 2.29 8.86 15.01
CA ASN A 146 2.63 8.18 13.78
C ASN A 146 2.47 6.69 14.00
N GLY A 147 1.64 6.05 13.19
CA GLY A 147 1.71 4.62 12.96
C GLY A 147 2.69 4.33 11.83
N TYR A 148 3.23 3.13 11.84
CA TYR A 148 4.14 2.65 10.83
C TYR A 148 3.44 1.57 10.02
N LEU A 149 3.31 1.76 8.70
CA LEU A 149 2.67 0.79 7.82
C LEU A 149 3.51 -0.50 7.84
N ALA A 150 2.82 -1.62 8.10
CA ALA A 150 3.40 -2.95 8.29
C ALA A 150 2.69 -4.00 7.41
N VAL A 151 3.37 -5.10 7.11
CA VAL A 151 2.82 -6.34 6.56
C VAL A 151 3.09 -7.44 7.57
N LYS A 152 2.02 -8.04 8.06
CA LYS A 152 2.05 -9.07 9.10
C LYS A 152 1.70 -10.42 8.50
N ARG A 153 2.50 -11.42 8.84
CA ARG A 153 2.18 -12.83 8.60
C ARG A 153 1.10 -13.27 9.58
N VAL A 154 -0.02 -13.74 9.04
CA VAL A 154 -1.15 -14.31 9.77
C VAL A 154 -1.27 -15.76 9.34
N ARG A 155 -1.43 -16.64 10.33
CA ARG A 155 -1.69 -18.04 10.08
C ARG A 155 -3.17 -18.27 10.31
N GLU A 156 -3.89 -18.62 9.25
CA GLU A 156 -5.29 -19.00 9.38
C GLU A 156 -5.40 -20.36 10.08
N ARG A 157 -6.37 -20.48 10.99
CA ARG A 157 -6.59 -21.74 11.70
C ARG A 157 -7.14 -22.77 10.71
N GLY A 158 -6.41 -23.87 10.53
CA GLY A 158 -6.82 -24.98 9.68
C GLY A 158 -6.21 -24.96 8.28
N THR A 159 -5.41 -23.94 7.92
CA THR A 159 -4.61 -23.93 6.71
C THR A 159 -3.11 -23.97 7.07
N ASN A 160 -2.30 -24.57 6.19
CA ASN A 160 -0.84 -24.52 6.27
C ASN A 160 -0.25 -23.34 5.47
N GLU A 161 -1.12 -22.47 4.95
CA GLU A 161 -0.73 -21.34 4.12
C GLU A 161 -0.56 -20.09 4.97
N ASP A 162 0.50 -19.35 4.67
CA ASP A 162 0.75 -18.05 5.27
C ASP A 162 -0.02 -16.98 4.53
N THR A 163 -0.89 -16.26 5.23
CA THR A 163 -1.55 -15.09 4.68
C THR A 163 -0.85 -13.83 5.18
N TYR A 164 -0.75 -12.81 4.34
CA TYR A 164 -0.08 -11.56 4.69
C TYR A 164 -1.08 -10.40 4.65
N ILE A 165 -1.26 -9.72 5.77
CA ILE A 165 -2.18 -8.58 5.88
C ILE A 165 -1.43 -7.29 6.17
N THR A 166 -1.94 -6.17 5.67
CA THR A 166 -1.41 -4.85 6.06
C THR A 166 -1.86 -4.47 7.48
N ALA A 167 -1.03 -3.73 8.20
CA ALA A 167 -1.33 -3.25 9.54
C ALA A 167 -0.61 -1.91 9.80
N CYS A 168 -0.87 -1.27 10.92
CA CYS A 168 -0.07 -0.15 11.41
C CYS A 168 0.48 -0.46 12.81
N VAL A 169 1.78 -0.33 13.01
CA VAL A 169 2.44 -0.56 14.31
C VAL A 169 2.97 0.75 14.89
N SER A 170 3.20 0.78 16.20
CA SER A 170 3.54 2.03 16.90
C SER A 170 4.94 2.59 16.59
N SER A 171 5.83 1.78 16.01
CA SER A 171 7.18 2.19 15.60
C SER A 171 7.84 1.08 14.78
N ARG A 172 8.76 1.48 13.89
CA ARG A 172 9.68 0.58 13.17
C ARG A 172 10.57 -0.30 14.08
N LYS A 173 10.60 -0.06 15.40
CA LYS A 173 11.36 -0.89 16.34
C LYS A 173 10.56 -2.10 16.85
N TYR A 174 9.25 -2.13 16.63
CA TYR A 174 8.36 -3.19 17.12
C TYR A 174 8.16 -4.32 16.09
N HIS A 175 9.14 -4.57 15.20
CA HIS A 175 9.13 -5.78 14.38
C HIS A 175 9.41 -6.97 15.29
N ASP A 176 8.36 -7.69 15.64
CA ASP A 176 8.49 -9.07 16.07
C ASP A 176 8.62 -9.97 14.83
N SER A 177 9.08 -11.20 15.02
CA SER A 177 9.23 -12.23 13.97
C SER A 177 7.93 -12.61 13.25
N SER A 178 6.80 -11.95 13.54
CA SER A 178 5.52 -12.11 12.84
C SER A 178 5.28 -11.04 11.77
N ASN A 179 6.10 -9.98 11.73
CA ASN A 179 6.03 -8.93 10.71
C ASN A 179 7.20 -9.07 9.72
N VAL A 180 6.94 -8.87 8.43
CA VAL A 180 7.97 -8.90 7.38
C VAL A 180 8.84 -7.63 7.46
N HIS A 181 10.04 -7.61 6.87
CA HIS A 181 10.82 -6.38 6.80
C HIS A 181 10.03 -5.31 6.04
N MET A 182 10.06 -4.11 6.58
CA MET A 182 9.09 -3.07 6.23
C MET A 182 9.69 -1.95 5.39
N LEU A 183 10.60 -2.34 4.49
CA LEU A 183 11.16 -1.43 3.51
C LEU A 183 10.33 -1.52 2.25
N PHE A 184 9.96 -0.35 1.76
CA PHE A 184 9.06 -0.23 0.63
C PHE A 184 9.80 0.28 -0.58
N GLN A 185 9.45 -0.28 -1.73
CA GLN A 185 9.91 0.18 -3.02
C GLN A 185 8.71 0.43 -3.93
N LEU A 186 8.79 1.52 -4.69
CA LEU A 186 7.93 1.71 -5.86
C LEU A 186 8.55 0.98 -7.04
N VAL A 187 7.83 -0.01 -7.52
CA VAL A 187 8.16 -0.67 -8.78
C VAL A 187 7.25 -0.05 -9.83
N ARG A 188 7.85 0.64 -10.81
CA ARG A 188 7.09 1.09 -11.98
C ARG A 188 6.46 -0.14 -12.62
N SER A 189 5.20 -0.04 -13.02
CA SER A 189 4.64 -1.02 -13.92
C SER A 189 5.45 -0.95 -15.22
N CYS A 190 6.41 -1.86 -15.41
CA CYS A 190 7.05 -2.01 -16.70
C CYS A 190 5.97 -2.44 -17.67
N GLU A 191 5.72 -1.65 -18.71
CA GLU A 191 5.04 -2.12 -19.91
C GLU A 191 5.85 -3.32 -20.41
N LYS A 192 5.25 -4.52 -20.34
CA LYS A 192 5.74 -5.79 -20.90
C LYS A 192 7.20 -6.13 -20.58
N PHE A 193 7.39 -7.02 -19.60
CA PHE A 193 8.43 -8.04 -19.77
C PHE A 193 8.03 -8.84 -21.01
N GLU A 194 8.55 -8.46 -22.19
CA GLU A 194 8.59 -9.40 -23.29
C GLU A 194 9.37 -10.60 -22.78
N GLU A 195 8.69 -11.73 -22.64
CA GLU A 195 9.33 -13.03 -22.64
C GLU A 195 10.27 -13.03 -23.84
N LYS A 196 11.58 -12.91 -23.59
CA LYS A 196 12.54 -13.50 -24.50
C LYS A 196 12.18 -14.98 -24.52
N LYS A 197 11.37 -15.36 -25.50
CA LYS A 197 11.34 -16.73 -25.98
C LYS A 197 12.79 -17.05 -26.33
N ASP A 198 13.36 -17.94 -25.54
CA ASP A 198 14.44 -18.79 -26.00
C ASP A 198 13.93 -19.48 -27.26
N THR A 199 14.25 -18.91 -28.43
CA THR A 199 14.35 -19.69 -29.65
C THR A 199 15.69 -20.38 -29.63
N ASP A 200 15.79 -21.43 -28.83
CA ASP A 200 16.53 -22.61 -29.23
C ASP A 200 15.62 -23.41 -30.16
N THR A 201 15.86 -23.32 -31.47
CA THR A 201 15.54 -24.41 -32.40
C THR A 201 16.47 -24.32 -33.60
N GLU A 202 17.49 -25.18 -33.56
CA GLU A 202 18.04 -25.96 -34.67
C GLU A 202 17.77 -25.46 -36.11
N GLN A 203 18.84 -25.06 -36.81
CA GLN A 203 19.30 -25.69 -38.05
C GLN A 203 20.71 -25.20 -38.46
#